data_AF-A0A0G1K0D8-F1
#
_entry.id   AF-A0A0G1K0D8-F1
#
_cell.length_a   1.000
_cell.length_b   1.000
_cell.length_c   1.000
_cell.angle_alpha   90.00
_cell.angle_beta   90.00
_cell.angle_gamma   90.00
#
_symmetry.space_group_name_H-M   'P 1'
#
loop_
_entity.id
_entity.type
_entity.pdbx_description
1 polymer ?
#
loop_
_entity_poly.entity_id
_entity_poly.type
_entity_poly.pdbx_seq_one_letter_code
_entity_poly.pdbx_strand_id
1 'polypeptide(L)'
;MCQAYEAERNFIVSGEHYNTIKGFAAARKGEPKASNPHGQFIKYDREAWDHGWDCWHERILPYGLELKIKDLNKRINLQQISEQFKKSGKFPNELEQYL
;
A
#
# COMPACT_ATOMS: atom_id res chain seq x y z
N MET A 1 -5.15 8.10 27.49
CA MET A 1 -4.65 6.84 26.89
C MET A 1 -3.23 6.62 27.37
N CYS A 2 -2.80 5.38 27.61
CA CYS A 2 -1.42 5.08 28.01
C CYS A 2 -0.51 4.97 26.77
N GLN A 3 0.75 5.37 26.91
CA GLN A 3 1.74 5.36 25.82
C GLN A 3 1.98 3.96 25.22
N ALA A 4 1.83 2.90 26.02
CA ALA A 4 1.98 1.51 25.57
C ALA A 4 0.92 1.13 24.51
N TYR A 5 -0.33 1.54 24.70
CA TYR A 5 -1.42 1.28 23.75
C TYR A 5 -1.23 2.05 22.44
N GLU A 6 -0.71 3.28 22.52
CA GLU A 6 -0.40 4.07 21.32
C GLU A 6 0.74 3.47 20.51
N ALA A 7 1.78 2.94 21.17
CA ALA A 7 2.88 2.26 20.50
C ALA A 7 2.44 0.97 19.80
N GLU A 8 1.62 0.15 20.47
CA GLU A 8 1.07 -1.08 19.89
C GLU A 8 0.17 -0.79 18.69
N ARG A 9 -0.73 0.20 18.81
CA ARG A 9 -1.57 0.65 17.69
C ARG A 9 -0.73 1.09 16.50
N ASN A 10 0.31 1.90 16.72
CA ASN A 10 1.18 2.38 15.64
C ASN A 10 1.95 1.23 14.98
N PHE A 11 2.36 0.22 15.76
CA PHE A 11 3.01 -0.97 15.23
C PHE A 11 2.09 -1.76 14.30
N ILE A 12 0.84 -2.00 14.71
CA ILE A 12 -0.16 -2.71 13.89
C ILE A 12 -0.44 -1.94 12.59
N VAL A 13 -0.70 -0.64 12.68
CA VAL A 13 -0.97 0.21 11.50
C VAL A 13 0.21 0.22 10.52
N SER A 14 1.44 0.25 11.04
CA SER A 14 2.65 0.17 10.21
C SER A 14 2.74 -1.16 9.45
N GLY A 15 2.41 -2.28 10.11
CA GLY A 15 2.34 -3.61 9.49
C GLY A 15 1.29 -3.68 8.37
N GLU A 16 0.09 -3.15 8.62
CA GLU A 16 -0.97 -3.08 7.62
C GLU A 16 -0.55 -2.26 6.39
N HIS A 17 0.03 -1.08 6.60
CA HIS A 17 0.55 -0.25 5.50
C HIS A 17 1.63 -0.98 4.70
N TYR A 18 2.55 -1.66 5.37
CA TYR A 18 3.60 -2.43 4.72
C TYR A 18 3.02 -3.53 3.82
N ASN A 19 2.10 -4.34 4.35
CA ASN A 19 1.47 -5.43 3.60
C ASN A 19 0.62 -4.91 2.44
N THR A 20 -0.08 -3.80 2.62
CA THR A 20 -0.83 -3.13 1.55
C THR A 20 0.08 -2.69 0.40
N ILE A 21 1.24 -2.09 0.69
CA ILE A 21 2.21 -1.70 -0.35
C ILE A 21 2.74 -2.95 -1.08
N LYS A 22 3.00 -4.04 -0.36
CA LYS A 22 3.45 -5.30 -0.98
C LYS A 22 2.43 -5.93 -1.91
N GLY A 23 1.15 -5.94 -1.52
CA GLY A 23 0.06 -6.41 -2.38
C GLY A 23 -0.07 -5.58 -3.65
N PHE A 24 0.00 -4.25 -3.51
CA PHE A 24 -0.03 -3.32 -4.65
C PHE A 24 1.14 -3.56 -5.60
N ALA A 25 2.35 -3.75 -5.07
CA ALA A 25 3.55 -4.05 -5.85
C ALA A 25 3.48 -5.40 -6.57
N ALA A 26 2.88 -6.42 -5.95
CA ALA A 26 2.69 -7.73 -6.56
C ALA A 26 1.71 -7.67 -7.74
N ALA A 27 0.57 -6.98 -7.57
CA ALA A 27 -0.39 -6.75 -8.64
C ALA A 27 0.24 -5.98 -9.82
N ARG A 28 1.04 -4.94 -9.53
CA ARG A 28 1.82 -4.20 -10.54
C ARG A 28 2.72 -5.09 -11.40
N LYS A 29 3.31 -6.12 -10.79
CA LYS A 29 4.20 -7.10 -11.45
C LYS A 29 3.43 -8.19 -12.21
N GLY A 30 2.10 -8.20 -12.12
CA GLY A 30 1.25 -9.22 -12.73
C GLY A 30 1.18 -10.52 -11.92
N GLU A 31 1.53 -10.49 -10.63
CA GLU A 31 1.38 -11.66 -9.77
C GLU A 31 -0.11 -11.94 -9.49
N PRO A 32 -0.54 -13.21 -9.52
CA PRO A 32 -1.93 -13.56 -9.22
C PRO A 32 -2.23 -13.32 -7.74
N LYS A 33 -3.46 -12.93 -7.39
CA LYS A 33 -3.87 -12.73 -5.98
C LYS A 33 -3.60 -13.94 -5.08
N ALA A 34 -3.65 -15.15 -5.65
CA ALA A 34 -3.32 -16.39 -4.95
C ALA A 34 -1.85 -16.53 -4.52
N SER A 35 -0.94 -15.66 -4.99
CA SER A 35 0.46 -15.62 -4.54
C SER A 35 0.65 -14.91 -3.19
N ASN A 36 -0.43 -14.46 -2.55
CA ASN A 36 -0.39 -13.85 -1.23
C ASN A 36 0.42 -14.74 -0.26
N PRO A 37 1.55 -14.23 0.30
CA PRO A 37 2.43 -15.03 1.15
C PRO A 37 1.81 -15.32 2.54
N HIS A 38 0.75 -14.60 2.90
CA HIS A 38 0.08 -14.74 4.18
C HIS A 38 -0.98 -15.84 4.12
N GLY A 39 -0.75 -16.91 4.87
CA GLY A 39 -1.69 -18.02 5.00
C GLY A 39 -2.98 -17.63 5.72
N GLN A 40 -3.95 -18.55 5.75
CA GLN A 40 -5.27 -18.32 6.36
C GLN A 40 -5.25 -17.88 7.83
N PHE A 41 -4.19 -18.24 8.58
CA PHE A 41 -4.08 -17.95 10.00
C PHE A 41 -3.54 -16.54 10.32
N ILE A 42 -3.01 -15.82 9.33
CA ILE A 42 -2.51 -14.43 9.49
C ILE A 42 -3.50 -13.48 8.82
N LYS A 43 -4.72 -13.44 9.37
CA LYS A 43 -5.88 -12.79 8.74
C LYS A 43 -5.63 -11.32 8.38
N TYR A 44 -5.12 -10.53 9.31
CA TYR A 44 -4.93 -9.08 9.13
C TYR A 44 -3.91 -8.75 8.03
N ASP A 45 -2.74 -9.40 8.06
CA ASP A 45 -1.71 -9.17 7.04
C ASP A 45 -2.14 -9.66 5.66
N ARG A 46 -2.89 -10.77 5.62
CA ARG A 46 -3.48 -11.29 4.39
C ARG A 46 -4.49 -10.32 3.80
N GLU A 47 -5.41 -9.80 4.59
CA GLU A 47 -6.43 -8.84 4.17
C GLU A 47 -5.79 -7.52 3.70
N ALA A 48 -4.77 -7.03 4.42
CA ALA A 48 -4.03 -5.84 4.01
C ALA A 48 -3.31 -6.04 2.66
N TRP A 49 -2.67 -7.20 2.46
CA TRP A 49 -2.05 -7.53 1.18
C TRP A 49 -3.09 -7.65 0.06
N ASP A 50 -4.19 -8.37 0.29
CA ASP A 50 -5.28 -8.54 -0.68
C ASP A 50 -5.88 -7.18 -1.07
N HIS A 51 -6.07 -6.29 -0.09
CA HIS A 51 -6.53 -4.93 -0.31
C HIS A 51 -5.56 -4.13 -1.20
N GLY A 52 -4.25 -4.21 -0.94
CA GLY A 52 -3.24 -3.60 -1.78
C GLY A 52 -3.28 -4.11 -3.23
N TRP A 53 -3.45 -5.42 -3.39
CA TRP A 53 -3.58 -6.05 -4.71
C TRP A 53 -4.83 -5.54 -5.46
N ASP A 54 -5.96 -5.40 -4.76
CA ASP A 54 -7.21 -4.87 -5.30
C ASP A 54 -7.06 -3.39 -5.69
N CYS A 55 -6.41 -2.57 -4.86
CA CYS A 55 -6.14 -1.16 -5.14
C CYS A 55 -5.47 -0.93 -6.51
N TRP A 56 -4.52 -1.79 -6.90
CA TRP A 56 -3.90 -1.70 -8.22
C TRP A 56 -4.92 -1.85 -9.36
N HIS A 57 -5.79 -2.85 -9.25
CA HIS A 57 -6.79 -3.18 -10.28
C HIS A 57 -7.92 -2.15 -10.32
N GLU A 58 -8.29 -1.59 -9.16
CA GLU A 58 -9.26 -0.49 -9.03
C GLU A 58 -8.66 0.88 -9.36
N ARG A 59 -7.34 0.94 -9.59
CA ARG A 59 -6.57 2.17 -9.87
C ARG A 59 -6.67 3.20 -8.75
N ILE A 60 -6.63 2.71 -7.52
CA ILE A 60 -6.64 3.49 -6.29
C ILE A 60 -5.24 3.44 -5.70
N LEU A 61 -4.72 4.59 -5.30
CA LEU A 61 -3.45 4.66 -4.58
C LEU A 61 -3.71 4.32 -3.10
N PRO A 62 -3.10 3.27 -2.53
CA PRO A 62 -3.34 2.92 -1.13
C PRO A 62 -2.71 3.96 -0.19
N TYR A 63 -3.40 4.25 0.91
CA TYR A 63 -2.99 5.28 1.87
C TYR A 63 -1.58 5.06 2.45
N GLY A 64 -1.20 3.81 2.73
CA GLY A 64 0.16 3.49 3.20
C GLY A 64 1.25 3.92 2.21
N LEU A 65 0.97 3.82 0.90
CA LEU A 65 1.90 4.27 -0.14
C LEU A 65 1.92 5.81 -0.24
N GLU A 66 0.77 6.46 -0.11
CA GLU A 66 0.68 7.92 -0.04
C GLU A 66 1.53 8.50 1.10
N LEU A 67 1.43 7.90 2.29
CA LEU A 67 2.24 8.27 3.45
C LEU A 67 3.74 8.09 3.16
N LYS A 68 4.14 6.92 2.66
CA LYS A 68 5.54 6.63 2.33
C LYS A 68 6.13 7.62 1.33
N ILE A 69 5.36 7.98 0.29
CA ILE A 69 5.77 8.97 -0.71
C ILE A 69 5.91 10.36 -0.08
N LYS A 70 4.94 10.77 0.75
CA LYS A 70 4.95 12.10 1.40
C LYS A 70 6.13 12.26 2.36
N ASP A 71 6.44 11.22 3.12
CA ASP A 71 7.54 11.23 4.08
C ASP A 71 8.90 11.32 3.38
N LEU A 72 9.06 10.64 2.25
CA LEU A 72 10.31 10.59 1.49
C LEU A 72 10.46 11.74 0.48
N ASN A 73 9.35 12.32 0.01
CA ASN A 73 9.35 13.43 -0.94
C ASN A 73 8.22 14.44 -0.65
N LYS A 74 8.51 15.38 0.25
CA LYS A 74 7.57 16.42 0.70
C LYS A 74 7.08 17.38 -0.39
N ARG A 75 7.68 17.35 -1.59
CA ARG A 75 7.34 18.25 -2.72
C ARG A 75 6.38 17.63 -3.72
N ILE A 76 6.05 16.34 -3.56
CA ILE A 76 5.13 15.64 -4.46
C ILE A 76 3.68 16.07 -4.21
N ASN A 77 2.94 16.28 -5.30
CA ASN A 77 1.49 16.46 -5.26
C ASN A 77 0.78 15.11 -5.38
N LEU A 78 0.44 14.51 -4.23
CA LEU A 78 -0.24 13.20 -4.17
C LEU A 78 -1.59 13.20 -4.90
N GLN A 79 -2.35 14.30 -4.81
CA GLN A 79 -3.65 14.37 -5.46
C GLN A 79 -3.52 14.24 -6.99
N GLN A 80 -2.53 14.92 -7.57
CA GLN A 80 -2.24 14.79 -9.00
C GLN A 80 -1.82 13.36 -9.37
N ILE A 81 -1.01 12.69 -8.56
CA ILE A 81 -0.60 11.30 -8.80
C ILE A 81 -1.81 10.35 -8.74
N SER A 82 -2.65 10.46 -7.70
CA SER A 82 -3.83 9.62 -7.55
C SER A 82 -4.81 9.81 -8.70
N GLU A 83 -5.02 11.05 -9.15
CA GLU A 83 -5.84 11.35 -10.33
C GLU A 83 -5.24 10.79 -11.63
N GLN A 84 -3.92 10.93 -11.83
CA GLN A 84 -3.23 10.39 -12.99
C GLN A 84 -3.27 8.87 -13.02
N PHE A 85 -3.04 8.21 -11.89
CA PHE A 85 -3.10 6.75 -11.77
C PHE A 85 -4.51 6.24 -12.06
N LYS A 86 -5.53 6.87 -11.48
CA LYS A 86 -6.94 6.52 -11.74
C LYS A 86 -7.31 6.62 -13.22
N LYS A 87 -6.85 7.68 -13.91
CA LYS A 87 -7.13 7.90 -15.34
C LYS A 87 -6.35 6.97 -16.26
N SER A 88 -5.05 6.82 -16.02
CA SER A 88 -4.13 6.14 -16.96
C SER A 88 -3.89 4.67 -16.65
N GLY A 89 -4.15 4.24 -15.41
CA GLY A 89 -3.72 2.93 -14.89
C GLY A 89 -2.20 2.75 -14.82
N LYS A 90 -1.43 3.82 -15.07
CA LYS A 90 0.04 3.79 -15.05
C LYS A 90 0.52 4.45 -13.78
N PHE A 91 1.29 3.69 -13.02
CA PHE A 91 1.99 4.23 -11.87
C PHE A 91 3.26 4.97 -12.33
N PRO A 92 3.56 6.16 -11.78
CA PRO A 92 4.74 6.92 -12.22
C PRO A 92 6.04 6.17 -11.94
N ASN A 93 6.90 6.04 -12.96
CA ASN A 93 8.18 5.30 -12.85
C ASN A 93 9.09 5.82 -11.74
N GLU A 94 9.10 7.13 -11.51
CA GLU A 94 9.86 7.78 -10.43
C GLU A 94 9.43 7.35 -9.01
N LEU A 95 8.23 6.78 -8.88
CA LEU A 95 7.68 6.30 -7.62
C LEU A 95 7.82 4.79 -7.43
N GLU A 96 8.24 4.05 -8.46
CA GLU A 96 8.44 2.60 -8.40
C GLU A 96 9.43 2.20 -7.30
N GLN A 97 10.38 3.07 -6.96
CA GLN A 97 11.31 2.87 -5.83
C GLN A 97 10.63 2.74 -4.46
N TYR A 98 9.36 3.15 -4.34
CA TYR A 98 8.60 3.10 -3.10
C TYR A 98 7.78 1.81 -2.95
N LEU A 99 7.72 0.96 -3.98
CA LEU A 99 7.06 -0.36 -4.00
C LEU A 99 8.01 -1.48 -3.50
#